data_AF-A0A8T2RKZ2-F1
#
_entry.id   AF-A0A8T2RKZ2-F1
#
_cell.length_a   1.000
_cell.length_b   1.000
_cell.length_c   1.000
_cell.angle_alpha   90.00
_cell.angle_beta   90.00
_cell.angle_gamma   90.00
#
_symmetry.space_group_name_H-M   'P 1'
#
loop_
_entity.id
_entity.type
_entity.pdbx_description
1 polymer ?
#
loop_
_entity_poly.entity_id
_entity_poly.type
_entity_poly.pdbx_seq_one_letter_code
_entity_poly.pdbx_strand_id
1 'polypeptide(L)'
;MPTDLAISTALNDSNHLNTGYASIVQFHILSRGLNFEQLELLPVGTWIPSMAPGKGVQVTSIGPSNYSLNHAKIIQPDLCPNLSNVAVTCQGIDRLLDFSSILSNVPRNPPVLAVPPSTPSAAP
;
A
#
# COMPACT_ATOMS: atom_id res chain seq x y z
N MET A 1 8.89 3.79 5.19
CA MET A 1 9.82 4.86 5.62
C MET A 1 10.81 5.14 4.50
N PRO A 2 10.66 6.25 3.77
CA PRO A 2 11.63 6.66 2.75
C PRO A 2 12.98 7.00 3.39
N THR A 3 14.07 6.76 2.66
CA THR A 3 15.42 7.18 3.07
C THR A 3 15.62 8.69 2.97
N ASP A 4 16.63 9.23 3.63
CA ASP A 4 16.96 10.67 3.55
C ASP A 4 17.25 11.12 2.10
N LEU A 5 17.94 10.27 1.34
CA LEU A 5 18.16 10.48 -0.09
C LEU A 5 16.85 10.48 -0.90
N ALA A 6 15.90 9.61 -0.56
CA ALA A 6 14.58 9.59 -1.20
C ALA A 6 13.80 10.88 -0.93
N ILE A 7 13.87 11.38 0.31
CA ILE A 7 13.19 12.62 0.72
C ILE A 7 13.82 13.82 0.01
N SER A 8 15.14 13.95 0.01
CA SER A 8 15.83 15.08 -0.64
C SER A 8 15.59 15.12 -2.14
N THR A 9 15.59 13.95 -2.80
CA THR A 9 15.26 13.85 -4.23
C THR A 9 13.83 14.29 -4.50
N ALA A 10 12.87 13.86 -3.69
CA ALA A 10 11.46 14.20 -3.87
C ALA A 10 11.16 15.68 -3.58
N LEU A 11 11.84 16.30 -2.61
CA LEU A 11 11.68 17.73 -2.30
C LEU A 11 12.25 18.64 -3.38
N ASN A 12 13.23 18.16 -4.15
CA ASN A 12 13.74 18.86 -5.32
C ASN A 12 12.78 18.76 -6.53
N ASP A 13 11.81 17.83 -6.48
CA ASP A 13 10.78 17.70 -7.50
C ASP A 13 9.56 18.55 -7.14
N SER A 14 9.35 19.64 -7.88
CA SER A 14 8.33 20.65 -7.57
C SER A 14 6.89 20.12 -7.59
N ASN A 15 6.64 18.92 -8.14
CA ASN A 15 5.33 18.29 -8.18
C ASN A 15 4.81 17.85 -6.80
N HIS A 16 5.71 17.54 -5.87
CA HIS A 16 5.31 16.97 -4.58
C HIS A 16 4.80 18.00 -3.55
N LEU A 17 5.06 19.30 -3.80
CA LEU A 17 4.76 20.39 -2.86
C LEU A 17 3.31 20.90 -2.93
N ASN A 18 2.56 20.51 -3.96
CA ASN A 18 1.13 20.87 -4.06
C ASN A 18 0.25 20.04 -3.11
N THR A 19 0.77 18.90 -2.64
CA THR A 19 0.11 18.06 -1.63
C THR A 19 0.66 18.41 -0.26
N GLY A 20 -0.19 18.79 0.69
CA GLY A 20 0.25 19.08 2.06
C GLY A 20 1.00 17.90 2.70
N TYR A 21 2.06 18.19 3.46
CA TYR A 21 2.94 17.17 4.07
C TYR A 21 2.19 16.10 4.88
N ALA A 22 1.12 16.48 5.56
CA ALA A 22 0.28 15.54 6.31
C ALA A 22 -0.32 14.44 5.42
N SER A 23 -0.80 14.79 4.23
CA SER A 23 -1.38 13.85 3.28
C SER A 23 -0.33 12.90 2.70
N ILE A 24 0.88 13.41 2.47
CA ILE A 24 2.03 12.59 2.04
C ILE A 24 2.34 11.55 3.13
N VAL A 25 2.44 11.97 4.39
CA VAL A 25 2.70 11.07 5.52
C VAL A 25 1.59 10.02 5.64
N GLN A 26 0.31 10.42 5.57
CA GLN A 26 -0.82 9.49 5.61
C GLN A 26 -0.80 8.46 4.47
N PHE A 27 -0.33 8.84 3.28
CA PHE A 27 -0.20 7.92 2.16
C PHE A 27 0.93 6.90 2.34
N HIS A 28 1.93 7.21 3.16
CA HIS A 28 3.03 6.31 3.51
C HIS A 28 2.70 5.34 4.65
N ILE A 29 1.53 5.46 5.27
CA ILE A 29 1.07 4.57 6.33
C ILE A 29 -0.04 3.68 5.76
N LEU A 30 0.17 2.37 5.78
CA LEU A 30 -0.86 1.41 5.39
C LEU A 30 -1.93 1.31 6.48
N SER A 31 -3.20 1.09 6.10
CA SER A 31 -4.29 0.94 7.09
C SER A 31 -4.17 -0.32 7.95
N ARG A 32 -3.30 -1.26 7.57
CA ARG A 32 -2.98 -2.48 8.30
C ARG A 32 -1.47 -2.59 8.47
N GLY A 33 -1.02 -2.96 9.67
CA GLY A 33 0.38 -3.29 9.94
C GLY A 33 0.73 -4.63 9.29
N LEU A 34 1.31 -4.58 8.09
CA LEU A 34 1.80 -5.75 7.37
C LEU A 34 3.32 -5.84 7.53
N ASN A 35 3.81 -6.95 8.05
CA ASN A 35 5.27 -7.22 8.06
C ASN A 35 5.73 -7.64 6.66
N PHE A 36 7.03 -7.79 6.46
CA PHE A 36 7.57 -8.10 5.13
C PHE A 36 7.09 -9.48 4.62
N GLU A 37 7.06 -10.48 5.50
CA GLU A 37 6.57 -11.82 5.17
C GLU A 37 5.12 -11.81 4.66
N GLN A 38 4.24 -11.03 5.31
CA GLN A 38 2.85 -10.85 4.88
C GLN A 38 2.73 -10.10 3.57
N LEU A 39 3.61 -9.14 3.31
CA LEU A 39 3.66 -8.40 2.05
C LEU A 39 4.07 -9.32 0.90
N GLU A 40 5.08 -10.18 1.08
CA GLU A 40 5.55 -11.11 0.05
C GLU A 40 4.49 -12.12 -0.40
N LEU A 41 3.48 -12.41 0.43
CA LEU A 41 2.35 -13.25 0.08
C LEU A 41 1.34 -12.56 -0.85
N LEU A 42 1.41 -11.24 -1.01
CA LEU A 42 0.48 -10.49 -1.84
C LEU A 42 0.88 -10.56 -3.33
N PRO A 43 -0.04 -10.94 -4.24
CA PRO A 43 0.27 -10.96 -5.66
C PRO A 43 0.47 -9.55 -6.22
N VAL A 44 1.23 -9.45 -7.32
CA VAL A 44 1.33 -8.22 -8.12
C VAL A 44 -0.06 -7.75 -8.53
N GLY A 45 -0.31 -6.45 -8.41
CA GLY A 45 -1.60 -5.84 -8.66
C GLY A 45 -2.48 -5.71 -7.41
N THR A 46 -2.11 -6.32 -6.28
CA THR A 46 -2.85 -6.16 -5.02
C THR A 46 -2.86 -4.71 -4.57
N TRP A 47 -4.05 -4.17 -4.34
CA TRP A 47 -4.24 -2.82 -3.79
C TRP A 47 -4.35 -2.89 -2.26
N ILE A 48 -3.58 -2.05 -1.58
CA ILE A 48 -3.47 -1.98 -0.13
C ILE A 48 -3.88 -0.57 0.30
N PRO A 49 -4.93 -0.40 1.11
CA PRO A 49 -5.36 0.90 1.54
C PRO A 49 -4.28 1.58 2.40
N SER A 50 -4.12 2.89 2.23
CA SER A 50 -3.32 3.74 3.11
C SER A 50 -4.22 4.55 4.06
N MET A 51 -3.62 5.26 5.01
CA MET A 51 -4.35 6.16 5.89
C MET A 51 -4.79 7.45 5.19
N ALA A 52 -4.32 7.70 3.96
CA ALA A 52 -4.81 8.78 3.14
C ALA A 52 -6.23 8.44 2.60
N PRO A 53 -7.23 9.34 2.76
CA PRO A 53 -8.60 9.06 2.35
C PRO A 53 -8.72 8.67 0.87
N GLY A 54 -9.32 7.50 0.61
CA GLY A 54 -9.59 7.01 -0.76
C GLY A 54 -8.33 6.66 -1.57
N LYS A 55 -7.18 6.51 -0.90
CA LYS A 55 -5.88 6.27 -1.52
C LYS A 55 -5.27 4.97 -0.97
N GLY A 56 -4.35 4.41 -1.74
CA GLY A 56 -3.65 3.19 -1.39
C GLY A 56 -2.49 2.95 -2.34
N VAL A 57 -1.71 1.92 -2.02
CA VAL A 57 -0.56 1.50 -2.83
C VAL A 57 -0.86 0.14 -3.46
N GLN A 58 -0.21 -0.13 -4.58
CA GLN A 58 -0.34 -1.37 -5.31
C GLN A 58 0.98 -2.12 -5.31
N VAL A 59 0.94 -3.44 -5.14
CA VAL A 59 2.12 -4.30 -5.34
C VAL A 59 2.50 -4.27 -6.81
N THR A 60 3.67 -3.73 -7.13
CA THR A 60 4.15 -3.55 -8.51
C THR A 60 5.18 -4.59 -8.92
N SER A 61 5.90 -5.18 -7.97
CA SER A 61 6.87 -6.24 -8.22
C SER A 61 7.02 -7.11 -6.97
N ILE A 62 7.30 -8.40 -7.19
CA ILE A 62 7.53 -9.39 -6.15
C ILE A 62 8.87 -10.08 -6.40
N GLY A 63 9.55 -10.46 -5.32
CA GLY A 63 10.79 -11.21 -5.35
C GLY A 63 11.68 -10.90 -4.14
N PRO A 64 12.57 -11.83 -3.75
CA PRO A 64 13.33 -11.78 -2.49
C PRO A 64 14.27 -10.56 -2.38
N SER A 65 14.52 -9.85 -3.48
CA SER A 65 15.27 -8.59 -3.49
C SER A 65 14.65 -7.55 -4.43
N ASN A 66 13.40 -7.76 -4.83
CA ASN A 66 12.68 -6.92 -5.78
C ASN A 66 11.18 -6.83 -5.44
N TYR A 67 10.88 -6.61 -4.17
CA TYR A 67 9.52 -6.29 -3.75
C TYR A 67 9.30 -4.77 -3.84
N SER A 68 8.21 -4.35 -4.49
CA SER A 68 7.90 -2.92 -4.65
C SER A 68 6.41 -2.59 -4.52
N LEU A 69 6.13 -1.41 -3.97
CA LEU A 69 4.80 -0.81 -3.82
C LEU A 69 4.77 0.51 -4.61
N ASN A 70 3.87 0.67 -5.58
CA ASN A 70 3.86 1.81 -6.51
C ASN A 70 5.25 2.13 -7.08
N HIS A 71 6.02 1.10 -7.46
CA HIS A 71 7.40 1.19 -7.93
C HIS A 71 8.43 1.68 -6.90
N ALA A 72 8.02 1.94 -5.66
CA ALA A 72 8.94 2.14 -4.54
C ALA A 72 9.40 0.79 -4.01
N LYS A 73 10.71 0.53 -4.12
CA LYS A 73 11.32 -0.73 -3.73
C LYS A 73 11.48 -0.77 -2.22
N ILE A 74 11.10 -1.89 -1.60
CA ILE A 74 11.48 -2.18 -0.22
C ILE A 74 12.96 -2.56 -0.21
N ILE A 75 13.77 -1.70 0.41
CA ILE A 75 15.24 -1.86 0.51
C ILE A 75 15.69 -2.27 1.90
N GLN A 76 14.85 -2.06 2.91
CA GLN A 76 15.14 -2.49 4.27
C GLN A 76 13.85 -3.00 4.94
N PRO A 77 13.63 -4.32 4.96
CA PRO A 77 12.47 -4.87 5.65
C PRO A 77 12.59 -4.70 7.17
N ASP A 78 11.44 -4.59 7.84
CA ASP A 78 11.30 -4.65 9.31
C ASP A 78 12.22 -3.69 10.10
N LEU A 79 12.23 -2.42 9.68
CA LEU A 79 12.99 -1.32 10.29
C LEU A 79 12.67 -1.05 11.77
N CYS A 80 11.48 -1.42 12.22
CA CYS A 80 10.96 -1.10 13.54
C CYS A 80 10.64 -2.38 14.35
N PRO A 81 11.61 -3.28 14.60
CA PRO A 81 11.32 -4.62 15.15
C PRO A 81 10.72 -4.54 16.57
N ASN A 82 11.11 -3.53 17.36
CA ASN A 82 10.65 -3.31 18.73
C ASN A 82 9.28 -2.62 18.86
N LEU A 83 8.62 -2.32 17.73
CA LEU A 83 7.29 -1.71 17.70
C LEU A 83 6.20 -2.72 17.26
N SER A 84 6.59 -3.98 17.04
CA SER A 84 5.70 -5.06 16.60
C SER A 84 4.52 -5.32 17.55
N ASN A 85 4.69 -5.04 18.85
CA ASN A 85 3.65 -5.12 19.88
C ASN A 85 2.59 -4.01 19.77
N VAL A 86 2.80 -3.00 18.93
CA VAL A 86 1.88 -1.86 18.71
C VAL A 86 1.20 -1.95 17.33
N ALA A 87 1.19 -3.13 16.69
CA ALA A 87 0.67 -3.33 15.33
C ALA A 87 1.27 -2.34 14.29
N VAL A 88 2.47 -1.82 14.58
CA VAL A 88 3.23 -0.93 13.69
C VAL A 88 4.37 -1.73 13.10
N THR A 89 4.40 -1.82 11.78
CA THR A 89 5.50 -2.38 11.00
C THR A 89 6.08 -1.29 10.12
N CYS A 90 7.41 -1.28 9.97
CA CYS A 90 8.10 -0.28 9.17
C CYS A 90 8.89 -0.96 8.07
N GLN A 91 8.62 -0.59 6.83
CA GLN A 91 9.38 -1.05 5.67
C GLN A 91 10.15 0.14 5.08
N GLY A 92 11.46 0.01 4.94
CA GLY A 92 12.33 1.01 4.35
C GLY A 92 12.20 1.00 2.84
N ILE A 93 11.91 2.16 2.23
CA ILE A 93 11.70 2.29 0.78
C ILE A 93 12.69 3.25 0.14
N ASP A 94 13.04 3.01 -1.12
CA ASP A 94 14.07 3.74 -1.87
C ASP A 94 13.64 5.09 -2.44
N ARG A 95 12.34 5.38 -2.44
CA ARG A 95 11.74 6.61 -2.98
C ARG A 95 10.47 6.99 -2.23
N LEU A 96 10.08 8.25 -2.35
CA LEU A 96 8.81 8.74 -1.83
C LEU A 96 7.65 8.18 -2.67
N LEU A 97 6.57 7.75 -2.02
CA LEU A 97 5.34 7.36 -2.70
C LEU A 97 4.64 8.61 -3.23
N ASP A 98 4.38 8.61 -4.54
CA ASP A 98 3.73 9.73 -5.22
C ASP A 98 2.23 9.78 -4.89
N PHE A 99 1.81 10.82 -4.15
CA PHE A 99 0.42 11.05 -3.78
C PHE A 99 -0.47 11.41 -4.98
N SER A 100 0.12 12.01 -6.01
CA SER A 100 -0.56 12.40 -7.25
C SER A 100 -0.87 11.18 -8.13
N SER A 101 -0.17 10.06 -7.91
CA SER A 101 -0.39 8.84 -8.69
C SER A 101 -1.83 8.36 -8.56
N ILE A 102 -2.55 8.36 -9.68
CA ILE A 102 -3.98 8.08 -9.80
C ILE A 102 -4.26 6.57 -9.78
N LEU A 103 -3.45 5.79 -9.06
CA LEU A 103 -3.72 4.36 -8.81
C LEU A 103 -4.86 4.22 -7.78
N SER A 104 -5.96 4.94 -8.03
CA SER A 104 -7.27 4.78 -7.43
C SER A 104 -7.92 3.54 -8.04
N ASN A 105 -7.34 2.37 -7.82
CA ASN A 105 -8.05 1.10 -8.02
C ASN A 105 -8.93 0.80 -6.79
N VAL A 106 -9.77 1.76 -6.41
CA VAL A 106 -10.98 1.40 -5.67
C VAL A 106 -11.80 0.59 -6.67
N PRO A 107 -12.01 -0.72 -6.49
CA PRO A 107 -13.05 -1.40 -7.24
C PRO A 107 -14.32 -0.67 -6.82
N ARG A 108 -14.95 0.04 -7.77
CA ARG A 108 -16.19 0.78 -7.53
C ARG A 108 -17.38 -0.15 -7.24
N ASN A 109 -17.11 -1.41 -6.93
CA ASN A 109 -18.07 -2.43 -6.59
C ASN A 109 -17.57 -3.18 -5.35
N PRO A 110 -18.33 -3.23 -4.25
CA PRO A 110 -18.06 -4.24 -3.22
C PRO A 110 -18.11 -5.63 -3.88
N PRO A 111 -17.36 -6.62 -3.39
CA PRO A 111 -17.66 -8.00 -3.75
C PRO A 111 -19.10 -8.26 -3.34
N VAL A 112 -20.01 -8.25 -4.32
CA VAL A 112 -21.34 -8.83 -4.15
C VAL A 112 -21.03 -10.28 -3.77
N LEU A 113 -21.17 -10.58 -2.48
CA LEU A 113 -21.33 -11.95 -2.00
C LEU A 113 -22.37 -12.55 -2.94
N ALA A 114 -21.91 -13.42 -3.85
CA ALA A 114 -22.79 -14.07 -4.81
C ALA A 114 -23.85 -14.79 -3.98
N VAL A 115 -25.04 -14.19 -3.92
CA VAL A 115 -26.21 -14.83 -3.33
C VAL A 115 -26.41 -16.09 -4.17
N PRO A 116 -26.31 -17.30 -3.59
CA PRO A 116 -26.52 -18.51 -4.37
C PRO A 116 -27.93 -18.46 -4.97
N PRO A 117 -28.13 -18.89 -6.23
CA PRO A 117 -29.44 -18.87 -6.84
C PRO A 117 -30.38 -19.75 -6.02
N SER A 118 -31.47 -19.16 -5.54
CA SER A 118 -32.55 -19.88 -4.85
C SER A 118 -33.08 -20.95 -5.82
N THR A 119 -32.89 -22.21 -5.47
CA THR A 119 -33.48 -23.33 -6.17
C THR A 119 -35.02 -23.25 -6.06
N PRO A 120 -35.79 -23.35 -7.15
CA PRO A 120 -37.22 -23.51 -7.04
C PRO A 120 -37.52 -24.87 -6.42
N SER A 121 -38.17 -24.84 -5.25
CA SER A 121 -38.71 -26.02 -4.58
C SER A 121 -39.80 -26.63 -5.46
N ALA A 122 -39.48 -27.74 -6.13
CA ALA A 122 -40.48 -28.62 -6.71
C ALA A 122 -41.13 -29.40 -5.56
N ALA A 123 -42.40 -29.09 -5.27
CA ALA A 123 -43.23 -29.91 -4.39
C ALA A 123 -44.02 -30.94 -5.23
N PRO A 124 -44.27 -32.15 -4.68
CA PRO A 124 -45.02 -33.22 -5.33
C PRO A 124 -46.53 -32.98 -5.38
#